data_AF-A0A0P1NTZ9-F1
#
_entry.id   AF-A0A0P1NTZ9-F1
#
_cell.length_a   1.000
_cell.length_b   1.000
_cell.length_c   1.000
_cell.angle_alpha   90.00
_cell.angle_beta   90.00
_cell.angle_gamma   90.00
#
_symmetry.space_group_name_H-M   'P 1'
#
loop_
_entity.id
_entity.type
_entity.pdbx_description
1 polymer ?
#
loop_
_entity_poly.entity_id
_entity_poly.type
_entity_poly.pdbx_seq_one_letter_code
_entity_poly.pdbx_strand_id
1 'polypeptide(L)'
;MLGSNDWKNLQEKFLSIASEKLNLMEQALSKKDFSLVQLYAHQLKGSGASFGFDEVTEIAGQIEVKCMQNSCEEVIELVKKLNELVKVLKSNLQSG
;
A
#
# COMPACT_ATOMS: atom_id res chain seq x y z
N MET A 1 2.47 -28.11 -9.22
CA MET A 1 1.22 -27.35 -9.02
C MET A 1 1.40 -26.53 -7.76
N LEU A 2 1.42 -25.20 -7.86
CA LEU A 2 1.35 -24.34 -6.68
C LEU A 2 -0.01 -24.58 -6.03
N GLY A 3 -0.03 -24.99 -4.76
CA GLY A 3 -1.26 -25.27 -4.04
C GLY A 3 -1.94 -23.97 -3.65
N SER A 4 -3.26 -23.99 -3.42
CA SER A 4 -4.04 -22.82 -2.97
C SER A 4 -3.48 -22.16 -1.69
N ASN A 5 -2.64 -22.89 -0.94
CA ASN A 5 -1.98 -22.43 0.27
C ASN A 5 -0.76 -21.52 0.01
N ASP A 6 -0.06 -21.69 -1.12
CA ASP A 6 1.07 -20.83 -1.50
C ASP A 6 0.61 -19.42 -1.84
N TRP A 7 -0.56 -19.31 -2.50
CA TRP A 7 -1.15 -18.04 -2.89
C TRP A 7 -1.52 -17.18 -1.67
N LYS A 8 -2.23 -17.76 -0.69
CA LYS A 8 -2.53 -17.07 0.58
C LYS A 8 -1.26 -16.57 1.29
N ASN A 9 -0.23 -17.41 1.36
CA ASN A 9 1.04 -17.05 2.02
C ASN A 9 1.78 -15.90 1.30
N LEU A 10 1.73 -15.87 -0.03
CA LEU A 10 2.26 -14.76 -0.82
C LEU A 10 1.49 -13.45 -0.56
N GLN A 11 0.16 -13.51 -0.49
CA GLN A 11 -0.67 -12.36 -0.15
C GLN A 11 -0.40 -11.86 1.28
N GLU A 12 -0.26 -12.75 2.26
CA GLU A 12 0.09 -12.35 3.64
C GLU A 12 1.46 -11.67 3.70
N LYS A 13 2.48 -12.22 3.03
CA LYS A 13 3.80 -11.58 2.93
C LYS A 13 3.70 -10.21 2.28
N PHE A 14 2.93 -10.09 1.20
CA PHE A 14 2.70 -8.82 0.53
C PHE A 14 2.08 -7.79 1.48
N LEU A 15 1.03 -8.16 2.22
CA LEU A 15 0.37 -7.26 3.15
C LEU A 15 1.27 -6.83 4.32
N SER A 16 2.15 -7.73 4.79
CA SER A 16 3.16 -7.38 5.79
C SER A 16 4.13 -6.33 5.26
N ILE A 17 4.66 -6.53 4.05
CA ILE A 17 5.56 -5.58 3.38
C ILE A 17 4.83 -4.26 3.09
N ALA A 18 3.57 -4.33 2.67
CA ALA A 18 2.73 -3.17 2.40
C ALA A 18 2.54 -2.33 3.65
N SER A 19 2.23 -2.97 4.78
CA SER A 19 2.04 -2.29 6.07
C SER A 19 3.33 -1.65 6.58
N GLU A 20 4.49 -2.30 6.40
CA GLU A 20 5.79 -1.67 6.69
C GLU A 20 6.06 -0.46 5.79
N LYS A 21 5.78 -0.57 4.48
CA LYS A 21 5.92 0.55 3.53
C LYS A 21 4.99 1.72 3.87
N LEU A 22 3.77 1.44 4.29
CA LEU A 22 2.81 2.45 4.74
C LEU A 22 3.33 3.21 5.97
N ASN A 23 3.89 2.50 6.95
CA ASN A 23 4.52 3.14 8.10
C ASN A 23 5.73 3.99 7.70
N LEU A 24 6.50 3.58 6.68
CA LEU A 24 7.58 4.40 6.12
C LEU A 24 7.04 5.63 5.36
N MET A 25 5.91 5.50 4.64
CA MET A 25 5.23 6.64 4.02
C MET A 25 4.76 7.65 5.06
N GLU A 26 4.14 7.21 6.17
CA GLU A 26 3.68 8.11 7.24
C GLU A 26 4.86 8.86 7.90
N GLN A 27 5.99 8.18 8.08
CA GLN A 27 7.22 8.83 8.54
C GLN A 27 7.77 9.83 7.52
N ALA A 28 7.78 9.48 6.23
CA ALA A 28 8.20 10.38 5.17
C ALA A 28 7.27 11.60 5.06
N LEU A 29 5.95 11.42 5.22
CA LEU A 29 4.97 12.49 5.29
C LEU A 29 5.25 13.44 6.46
N SER A 30 5.57 12.91 7.64
CA SER A 30 5.97 13.73 8.80
C SER A 30 7.23 14.56 8.53
N LYS A 31 8.14 14.07 7.69
CA LYS A 31 9.34 14.80 7.25
C LYS A 31 9.12 15.66 6.01
N LYS A 32 7.92 15.66 5.43
CA LYS A 32 7.56 16.29 4.14
C LYS A 32 8.39 15.77 2.96
N ASP A 33 8.83 14.52 3.03
CA ASP A 33 9.57 13.81 1.99
C ASP A 33 8.64 13.15 0.97
N PHE A 34 8.00 13.95 0.11
CA PHE A 34 7.07 13.44 -0.91
C PHE A 34 7.73 12.50 -1.93
N SER A 35 9.02 12.67 -2.20
CA SER A 35 9.79 11.77 -3.08
C SER A 35 9.81 10.33 -2.57
N LEU A 36 9.96 10.14 -1.25
CA LEU A 36 9.93 8.81 -0.64
C LEU A 36 8.51 8.23 -0.67
N VAL A 37 7.50 9.06 -0.35
CA VAL A 37 6.10 8.63 -0.41
C VAL A 37 5.73 8.16 -1.82
N GLN A 38 6.13 8.91 -2.84
CA GLN A 38 5.95 8.54 -4.25
C GLN A 38 6.61 7.20 -4.57
N LEU A 39 7.87 7.02 -4.16
CA LEU A 39 8.62 5.77 -4.38
C LEU A 39 7.95 4.56 -3.73
N TYR A 40 7.44 4.72 -2.51
CA TYR A 40 6.72 3.65 -1.83
C TYR A 40 5.39 3.35 -2.52
N ALA A 41 4.68 4.38 -3.01
CA ALA A 41 3.40 4.23 -3.68
C ALA A 41 3.58 3.47 -5.00
N HIS A 42 4.60 3.83 -5.77
CA HIS A 42 4.97 3.13 -6.99
C HIS A 42 5.26 1.64 -6.75
N GLN A 43 6.00 1.32 -5.68
CA GLN A 43 6.28 -0.07 -5.31
C GLN A 43 5.01 -0.84 -4.90
N LEU A 44 4.16 -0.23 -4.07
CA LEU A 44 2.88 -0.81 -3.66
C LEU A 44 1.95 -1.06 -4.85
N LYS A 45 1.91 -0.14 -5.81
CA LYS A 45 1.15 -0.26 -7.05
C LYS A 45 1.58 -1.46 -7.88
N GLY A 46 2.89 -1.62 -8.11
CA GLY A 46 3.43 -2.71 -8.91
C GLY A 46 3.21 -4.09 -8.28
N SER A 47 3.37 -4.17 -6.96
CA SER A 47 3.11 -5.41 -6.23
C SER A 47 1.61 -5.70 -6.08
N GLY A 48 0.77 -4.71 -5.77
CA GLY A 48 -0.69 -4.86 -5.63
C GLY A 48 -1.35 -5.41 -6.90
N ALA A 49 -0.91 -4.94 -8.07
CA ALA A 49 -1.41 -5.43 -9.36
C ALA A 49 -1.10 -6.91 -9.59
N SER A 50 0.04 -7.40 -9.11
CA SER A 50 0.45 -8.80 -9.26
C SER A 50 -0.35 -9.75 -8.35
N PHE A 51 -0.87 -9.26 -7.23
CA PHE A 51 -1.62 -10.05 -6.26
C PHE A 51 -3.14 -9.91 -6.39
N GLY A 52 -3.63 -9.10 -7.34
CA GLY A 52 -5.05 -8.84 -7.56
C GLY A 52 -5.67 -7.81 -6.62
N PHE A 53 -4.84 -6.98 -5.98
CA PHE A 53 -5.30 -5.88 -5.12
C PHE A 53 -5.47 -4.60 -5.92
N ASP A 54 -6.50 -4.56 -6.77
CA ASP A 54 -6.77 -3.42 -7.66
C ASP A 54 -7.00 -2.11 -6.88
N GLU A 55 -7.73 -2.17 -5.75
CA GLU A 55 -7.93 -1.02 -4.85
C GLU A 55 -6.60 -0.47 -4.26
N VAL A 56 -5.65 -1.35 -3.92
CA VAL A 56 -4.32 -0.92 -3.43
C VAL A 56 -3.58 -0.17 -4.54
N THR A 57 -3.63 -0.70 -5.76
CA THR A 57 -3.01 -0.12 -6.95
C THR A 57 -3.63 1.22 -7.32
N GLU A 58 -4.95 1.36 -7.22
CA GLU A 58 -5.66 2.62 -7.51
C GLU A 58 -5.28 3.71 -6.50
N ILE A 59 -5.37 3.42 -5.19
CA ILE A 59 -5.02 4.39 -4.14
C ILE A 59 -3.54 4.78 -4.23
N ALA A 60 -2.65 3.82 -4.49
CA ALA A 60 -1.23 4.09 -4.68
C ALA A 60 -0.97 5.00 -5.90
N GLY A 61 -1.70 4.82 -6.99
CA GLY A 61 -1.66 5.72 -8.14
C GLY A 61 -2.11 7.15 -7.79
N GLN A 62 -3.18 7.28 -6.99
CA GLN A 62 -3.64 8.58 -6.51
C GLN A 62 -2.60 9.28 -5.62
N ILE A 63 -1.93 8.53 -4.73
CA ILE A 63 -0.84 9.06 -3.90
C ILE A 63 0.27 9.64 -4.76
N GLU A 64 0.69 8.92 -5.81
CA GLU A 64 1.74 9.34 -6.74
C GLU A 64 1.39 10.69 -7.40
N VAL A 65 0.16 10.83 -7.90
CA VAL A 65 -0.35 12.06 -8.54
C VAL A 65 -0.45 13.21 -7.53
N LYS A 66 -0.94 12.95 -6.31
CA LYS A 66 -1.10 13.98 -5.28
C LYS A 66 0.25 14.47 -4.73
N CYS A 67 1.26 13.59 -4.67
CA CYS A 67 2.63 13.98 -4.37
C CYS A 67 3.17 14.97 -5.42
N MET A 68 2.90 14.77 -6.71
CA MET A 68 3.28 15.73 -7.76
C MET A 68 2.56 17.07 -7.62
N GLN A 69 1.31 17.04 -7.15
CA GLN A 69 0.49 18.24 -6.92
C GLN A 69 0.82 18.98 -5.60
N ASN A 70 1.88 18.59 -4.86
CA ASN A 70 2.27 19.17 -3.56
C ASN A 70 1.13 19.20 -2.50
N SER A 71 0.13 18.33 -2.65
CA SER A 71 -1.06 18.31 -1.79
C SER A 71 -0.82 17.40 -0.59
N CYS A 72 -0.20 17.96 0.46
CA CYS A 72 0.20 17.21 1.66
C CYS A 72 -0.99 16.54 2.36
N GLU A 73 -2.09 17.25 2.52
CA GLU A 73 -3.29 16.79 3.23
C GLU A 73 -3.93 15.59 2.53
N GLU A 74 -4.12 15.69 1.22
CA GLU A 74 -4.68 14.62 0.38
C GLU A 74 -3.81 13.36 0.41
N VAL A 75 -2.48 13.52 0.38
CA VAL A 75 -1.55 12.38 0.46
C VAL A 75 -1.69 11.67 1.81
N ILE A 76 -1.82 12.41 2.91
CA ILE A 76 -2.01 11.85 4.26
C ILE A 76 -3.33 11.06 4.32
N GLU A 77 -4.43 11.61 3.78
CA GLU A 77 -5.72 10.92 3.74
C GLU A 77 -5.66 9.63 2.90
N LEU A 78 -5.02 9.68 1.73
CA LEU A 78 -4.86 8.52 0.87
C LEU A 78 -3.99 7.43 1.50
N VAL A 79 -2.89 7.81 2.15
CA VAL A 79 -2.02 6.85 2.87
C VAL A 79 -2.79 6.20 4.02
N LYS A 80 -3.61 6.96 4.77
CA LYS A 80 -4.51 6.40 5.79
C LYS A 80 -5.52 5.41 5.20
N LYS A 81 -6.17 5.76 4.10
CA LYS A 81 -7.11 4.86 3.38
C LYS A 81 -6.42 3.57 2.96
N LEU A 82 -5.23 3.68 2.37
CA LEU A 82 -4.44 2.52 1.94
C LEU A 82 -4.07 1.63 3.14
N ASN A 83 -3.71 2.25 4.26
CA ASN A 83 -3.36 1.52 5.48
C ASN A 83 -4.53 0.74 6.06
N GLU A 84 -5.70 1.37 6.17
CA GLU A 84 -6.92 0.68 6.64
C GLU A 84 -7.31 -0.46 5.70
N LEU A 85 -7.23 -0.26 4.39
CA LEU A 85 -7.51 -1.29 3.40
C LEU A 85 -6.59 -2.52 3.57
N VAL A 86 -5.28 -2.29 3.67
CA VAL A 86 -4.29 -3.36 3.91
C VAL A 86 -4.57 -4.10 5.22
N LYS A 87 -4.99 -3.38 6.27
CA LYS A 87 -5.35 -3.95 7.57
C LYS A 87 -6.56 -4.87 7.48
N VAL A 88 -7.61 -4.43 6.77
CA VAL A 88 -8.83 -5.21 6.54
C VAL A 88 -8.51 -6.47 5.75
N LEU A 89 -7.73 -6.34 4.67
CA LEU A 89 -7.29 -7.48 3.85
C LEU A 89 -6.50 -8.51 4.68
N LYS A 90 -5.58 -8.04 5.52
CA LYS A 90 -4.79 -8.90 6.41
C LYS A 90 -5.67 -9.64 7.40
N SER A 91 -6.63 -8.95 8.02
CA SER A 91 -7.56 -9.57 8.97
C SER A 91 -8.45 -10.63 8.29
N ASN A 92 -8.85 -10.40 7.04
CA ASN A 92 -9.63 -11.38 6.26
C ASN A 92 -8.82 -12.66 5.96
N LEU A 93 -7.53 -12.51 5.63
CA LEU A 93 -6.65 -13.66 5.35
C LEU A 93 -6.32 -14.50 6.59
N GLN A 94 -6.15 -13.86 7.75
CA GLN A 94 -5.87 -14.56 9.01
C GLN A 94 -7.11 -15.24 9.61
N SER A 95 -8.32 -14.86 9.19
CA SER A 95 -9.58 -15.36 9.75
C SER A 95 -10.17 -16.57 9.00
N GLY A 96 -9.48 -17.16 8.02
CA GLY A 96 -10.04 -18.26 7.21
C GLY A 96 -9.07 -19.16 6.49
#